data_AF-A0A1E5GEK0-F1
#
_entry.id   AF-A0A1E5GEK0-F1
#
_cell.length_a   1.000
_cell.length_b   1.000
_cell.length_c   1.000
_cell.angle_alpha   90.00
_cell.angle_beta   90.00
_cell.angle_gamma   90.00
#
_symmetry.space_group_name_H-M   'P 1'
#
loop_
_entity.id
_entity.type
_entity.pdbx_description
1 polymer ?
#
loop_
_entity_poly.entity_id
_entity_poly.type
_entity_poly.pdbx_seq_one_letter_code
_entity_poly.pdbx_strand_id
1 'polypeptide(L)'
;MLEKYLEKNIYRKIVLLEALYKYEKIDITHYIEIFEAFPTTVQNDLEDLVQTLDIYIVSYEKQKKYFYVEFNKDIPLFEIRKIIYQQSLFLKTCTKFLEQQFNYLDLVEEEFISVSKAYNLKKKAEAFFSACHLDYENERLNISEFETRFLYLYYLTKIEINYETTQTIEFEEVCEGMLDLIEHEFSTRVYTEESRYFILQGMNIAYSRQEKEKLKLEEKVKVDLKKRPIFKLVEQAWESLNMGRFLPEHEIVYVVSLFNSCEYSFSQLENLFEDHEKLRSTFLVGRPDVIRLIQYFEEEFDQILLGDFSFEEGIIRLTRNAWYNHQVLVHGSFYTLHPKNEELFQRIVKVLFKWGEGIKNLLVIDTNLIYRFIEEAGPILKQEKLLFRLKIVTDSDSKFLLYQSKFSEFNVFDIVVENKFYRSIYEVEGYDQSIRDEYIFCEEALIPSVLEDHPHIIPISVDMLLDHSFLLVCMKPYQHFMEVHNTSYINGIK
;
A
#
# COMPACT_ATOMS: atom_id res chain seq x y z
N MET A 1 7.78 -7.84 -8.72
CA MET A 1 8.89 -8.34 -9.60
C MET A 1 9.21 -9.81 -9.37
N LEU A 2 9.29 -10.27 -8.10
CA LEU A 2 9.51 -11.67 -7.74
C LEU A 2 8.45 -12.62 -8.34
N GLU A 3 7.19 -12.17 -8.47
CA GLU A 3 6.08 -12.97 -9.03
C GLU A 3 6.44 -13.63 -10.38
N LYS A 4 7.16 -12.90 -11.25
CA LYS A 4 7.53 -13.36 -12.60
C LYS A 4 8.55 -14.50 -12.58
N TYR A 5 9.29 -14.65 -11.48
CA TYR A 5 10.41 -15.57 -11.36
C TYR A 5 10.16 -16.73 -10.40
N LEU A 6 9.16 -16.66 -9.52
CA LEU A 6 8.75 -17.83 -8.74
C LEU A 6 8.17 -18.94 -9.62
N GLU A 7 8.19 -20.16 -9.11
CA GLU A 7 7.39 -21.25 -9.65
C GLU A 7 5.91 -20.89 -9.50
N LYS A 8 5.11 -21.09 -10.56
CA LYS A 8 3.72 -20.63 -10.59
C LYS A 8 2.87 -21.19 -9.45
N ASN A 9 3.10 -22.43 -9.03
CA ASN A 9 2.41 -23.03 -7.89
C ASN A 9 2.79 -22.38 -6.57
N ILE A 10 4.08 -22.09 -6.34
CA ILE A 10 4.55 -21.40 -5.13
C ILE A 10 3.95 -19.99 -5.06
N TYR A 11 4.00 -19.25 -6.16
CA TYR A 11 3.37 -17.92 -6.24
C TYR A 11 1.87 -17.96 -5.90
N ARG A 12 1.10 -18.86 -6.53
CA ARG A 12 -0.34 -18.98 -6.25
C ARG A 12 -0.63 -19.37 -4.80
N LYS A 13 0.14 -20.31 -4.23
CA LYS A 13 0.00 -20.72 -2.83
C LYS A 13 0.28 -19.57 -1.86
N ILE A 14 1.30 -18.75 -2.12
CA ILE A 14 1.58 -17.55 -1.31
C ILE A 14 0.40 -16.58 -1.36
N VAL A 15 -0.10 -16.25 -2.55
CA VAL A 15 -1.25 -15.33 -2.68
C VAL A 15 -2.49 -15.88 -1.96
N LEU A 16 -2.78 -17.18 -2.12
CA LEU A 16 -3.89 -17.84 -1.44
C LEU A 16 -3.71 -17.85 0.08
N LEU A 17 -2.49 -18.11 0.56
CA LEU A 17 -2.15 -18.09 1.99
C LEU A 17 -2.39 -16.69 2.57
N GLU A 18 -1.87 -15.64 1.95
CA GLU A 18 -2.03 -14.27 2.44
C GLU A 18 -3.51 -13.86 2.49
N ALA A 19 -4.27 -14.23 1.45
CA ALA A 19 -5.70 -13.97 1.40
C ALA A 19 -6.48 -14.73 2.49
N LEU A 20 -6.19 -16.03 2.68
CA LEU A 20 -6.82 -16.84 3.71
C LEU A 20 -6.44 -16.36 5.10
N TYR A 21 -5.19 -15.95 5.33
CA TYR A 21 -4.75 -15.43 6.62
C TYR A 21 -5.41 -14.09 6.95
N LYS A 22 -5.58 -13.21 5.95
CA LYS A 22 -6.21 -11.88 6.12
C LYS A 22 -7.72 -11.96 6.27
N TYR A 23 -8.40 -12.80 5.48
CA TYR A 23 -9.86 -12.79 5.38
C TYR A 23 -10.55 -14.01 5.99
N GLU A 24 -9.80 -15.06 6.36
CA GLU A 24 -10.27 -16.39 6.83
C GLU A 24 -11.14 -17.16 5.81
N LYS A 25 -11.73 -16.45 4.84
CA LYS A 25 -12.61 -16.94 3.79
C LYS A 25 -12.25 -16.29 2.46
N ILE A 26 -12.11 -17.13 1.42
CA ILE A 26 -11.89 -16.66 0.05
C ILE A 26 -12.95 -17.19 -0.93
N ASP A 27 -13.22 -16.43 -1.97
CA ASP A 27 -14.01 -16.86 -3.13
C ASP A 27 -13.10 -17.55 -4.15
N ILE A 28 -13.27 -18.85 -4.37
CA ILE A 28 -12.43 -19.64 -5.28
C ILE A 28 -12.55 -19.11 -6.72
N THR A 29 -13.73 -18.63 -7.13
CA THR A 29 -13.94 -18.08 -8.49
C THR A 29 -13.10 -16.82 -8.71
N HIS A 30 -12.97 -15.98 -7.70
CA HIS A 30 -12.13 -14.78 -7.77
C HIS A 30 -10.65 -15.13 -8.03
N TYR A 31 -10.11 -16.14 -7.34
CA TYR A 31 -8.70 -16.55 -7.53
C TYR A 31 -8.47 -17.34 -8.83
N ILE A 32 -9.49 -18.03 -9.36
CA ILE A 32 -9.45 -18.60 -10.71
C ILE A 32 -9.25 -17.50 -11.76
N GLU A 33 -9.99 -16.39 -11.63
CA GLU A 33 -9.87 -15.24 -12.53
C GLU A 33 -8.51 -14.55 -12.39
N ILE A 34 -8.06 -14.26 -11.16
CA ILE A 34 -6.77 -13.60 -10.89
C ILE A 34 -5.59 -14.41 -11.43
N PHE A 35 -5.62 -15.73 -11.28
CA PHE A 35 -4.49 -16.57 -11.71
C PHE A 35 -4.57 -17.02 -13.17
N GLU A 36 -5.67 -16.74 -13.87
CA GLU A 36 -5.97 -17.27 -15.20
C GLU A 36 -5.76 -18.80 -15.27
N ALA A 37 -6.17 -19.51 -14.21
CA ALA A 37 -5.88 -20.93 -14.01
C ALA A 37 -7.14 -21.79 -14.11
N PHE A 38 -6.98 -23.08 -14.39
CA PHE A 38 -8.12 -24.00 -14.34
C PHE A 38 -8.64 -24.14 -12.91
N PRO A 39 -9.96 -24.32 -12.69
CA PRO A 39 -10.52 -24.52 -11.36
C PRO A 39 -9.85 -25.65 -10.56
N THR A 40 -9.47 -26.73 -11.24
CA THR A 40 -8.75 -27.86 -10.65
C THR A 40 -7.36 -27.48 -10.15
N THR A 41 -6.68 -26.54 -10.81
CA THR A 41 -5.36 -26.06 -10.38
C THR A 41 -5.47 -25.32 -9.05
N VAL A 42 -6.40 -24.38 -8.93
CA VAL A 42 -6.61 -23.62 -7.70
C VAL A 42 -7.07 -24.52 -6.55
N GLN A 43 -7.93 -25.50 -6.83
CA GLN A 43 -8.34 -26.49 -5.82
C GLN A 43 -7.17 -27.36 -5.33
N ASN A 44 -6.33 -27.85 -6.25
CA ASN A 44 -5.16 -28.64 -5.88
C ASN A 44 -4.16 -27.79 -5.07
N ASP A 45 -3.96 -26.52 -5.43
CA ASP A 45 -3.08 -25.62 -4.68
C ASP A 45 -3.62 -25.38 -3.25
N LEU A 46 -4.94 -25.26 -3.07
CA LEU A 46 -5.58 -25.13 -1.74
C LEU A 46 -5.46 -26.41 -0.90
N GLU A 47 -5.69 -27.57 -1.51
CA GLU A 47 -5.57 -28.86 -0.83
C GLU A 47 -4.13 -29.12 -0.38
N ASP A 48 -3.16 -28.84 -1.27
CA ASP A 48 -1.74 -28.94 -0.94
C ASP A 48 -1.33 -27.93 0.14
N LEU A 49 -1.83 -26.69 0.08
CA LEU A 49 -1.54 -25.66 1.08
C LEU A 49 -1.99 -26.10 2.47
N VAL A 50 -3.22 -26.61 2.61
CA VAL A 50 -3.71 -27.12 3.91
C VAL A 50 -2.90 -28.32 4.38
N GLN A 51 -2.56 -29.25 3.47
CA GLN A 51 -1.72 -30.39 3.82
C GLN A 51 -0.32 -29.97 4.28
N THR A 52 0.28 -28.99 3.61
CA THR A 52 1.61 -28.46 3.92
C THR A 52 1.62 -27.73 5.27
N LEU A 53 0.52 -27.05 5.59
CA LEU A 53 0.42 -26.15 6.74
C LEU A 53 -0.45 -26.70 7.88
N ASP A 54 -0.73 -28.02 7.89
CA ASP A 54 -1.66 -28.68 8.82
C ASP A 54 -1.40 -28.31 10.29
N ILE A 55 -0.14 -28.29 10.71
CA ILE A 55 0.24 -27.96 12.10
C ILE A 55 0.01 -26.49 12.49
N TYR A 56 -0.23 -25.61 11.51
CA TYR A 56 -0.48 -24.17 11.68
C TYR A 56 -1.97 -23.82 11.55
N ILE A 57 -2.80 -24.80 11.20
CA ILE A 57 -4.22 -24.63 10.93
C ILE A 57 -5.03 -25.17 12.10
N VAL A 58 -5.92 -24.36 12.65
CA VAL A 58 -6.87 -24.75 13.70
C VAL A 58 -8.03 -25.53 13.08
N SER A 59 -8.57 -25.02 11.98
CA SER A 59 -9.68 -25.65 11.25
C SER A 59 -9.71 -25.19 9.79
N TYR A 60 -10.28 -26.00 8.90
CA TYR A 60 -10.54 -25.61 7.51
C TYR A 60 -11.82 -26.25 6.97
N GLU A 61 -12.49 -25.56 6.05
CA GLU A 61 -13.70 -26.05 5.39
C GLU A 61 -13.67 -25.73 3.89
N LYS A 62 -13.97 -26.74 3.06
CA LYS A 62 -14.12 -26.60 1.61
C LYS A 62 -15.60 -26.59 1.23
N GLN A 63 -16.06 -25.48 0.65
CA GLN A 63 -17.35 -25.37 -0.01
C GLN A 63 -17.18 -25.22 -1.53
N LYS A 64 -18.28 -25.30 -2.29
CA LYS A 64 -18.22 -25.23 -3.77
C LYS A 64 -17.64 -23.93 -4.30
N LYS A 65 -17.98 -22.79 -3.66
CA LYS A 65 -17.54 -21.44 -4.06
C LYS A 65 -16.51 -20.85 -3.11
N TYR A 66 -16.52 -21.27 -1.85
CA TYR A 66 -15.72 -20.66 -0.80
C TYR A 66 -14.77 -21.67 -0.18
N PHE A 67 -13.61 -21.17 0.26
CA PHE A 67 -12.65 -21.93 1.05
C PHE A 67 -12.38 -21.16 2.34
N TYR A 68 -12.41 -21.87 3.47
CA TYR A 68 -12.24 -21.31 4.80
C TYR A 68 -11.02 -21.95 5.46
N VAL A 69 -10.18 -21.14 6.08
CA VAL A 69 -9.06 -21.60 6.91
C VAL A 69 -8.92 -20.68 8.11
N GLU A 70 -8.88 -21.28 9.28
CA GLU A 70 -8.54 -20.62 10.54
C GLU A 70 -7.10 -20.99 10.90
N PHE A 71 -6.19 -20.02 10.84
CA PHE A 71 -4.79 -20.21 11.25
C PHE A 71 -4.62 -19.96 12.75
N ASN A 72 -3.59 -20.56 13.35
CA ASN A 72 -3.16 -20.21 14.68
C ASN A 72 -2.67 -18.75 14.71
N LYS A 73 -3.35 -17.89 15.50
CA LYS A 73 -3.10 -16.45 15.58
C LYS A 73 -1.81 -16.10 16.34
N ASP A 74 -1.26 -17.05 17.09
CA ASP A 74 0.04 -16.88 17.75
C ASP A 74 1.22 -16.96 16.77
N ILE A 75 0.97 -17.44 15.54
CA ILE A 75 2.00 -17.64 14.53
C ILE A 75 1.86 -16.56 13.46
N PRO A 76 2.88 -15.70 13.28
CA PRO A 76 2.80 -14.61 12.33
C PRO A 76 2.87 -15.13 10.88
N LEU A 77 2.12 -14.50 9.98
CA LEU A 77 2.00 -14.88 8.56
C LEU A 77 3.35 -15.10 7.86
N PHE A 78 4.39 -14.33 8.22
CA PHE A 78 5.69 -14.44 7.57
C PHE A 78 6.37 -15.78 7.84
N GLU A 79 6.21 -16.36 9.03
CA GLU A 79 6.74 -17.68 9.35
C GLU A 79 6.05 -18.76 8.52
N ILE A 80 4.74 -18.66 8.38
CA ILE A 80 3.95 -19.60 7.56
C ILE A 80 4.33 -19.46 6.07
N ARG A 81 4.52 -18.23 5.58
CA ARG A 81 4.99 -17.97 4.20
C ARG A 81 6.35 -18.60 3.92
N LYS A 82 7.28 -18.56 4.87
CA LYS A 82 8.61 -19.16 4.72
C LYS A 82 8.54 -20.64 4.36
N ILE A 83 7.61 -21.39 4.96
CA ILE A 83 7.43 -22.83 4.70
C ILE A 83 7.09 -23.09 3.22
N ILE A 84 6.27 -22.22 2.62
CA ILE A 84 5.92 -22.31 1.21
C ILE A 84 7.11 -21.87 0.34
N TYR A 85 7.80 -20.79 0.68
CA TYR A 85 8.97 -20.31 -0.06
C TYR A 85 10.15 -21.26 -0.04
N GLN A 86 10.37 -21.98 1.06
CA GLN A 86 11.44 -22.98 1.20
C GLN A 86 11.36 -24.09 0.13
N GLN A 87 10.20 -24.29 -0.50
CA GLN A 87 10.02 -25.24 -1.60
C GLN A 87 10.48 -24.69 -2.96
N SER A 88 10.82 -23.40 -3.07
CA SER A 88 11.20 -22.75 -4.33
C SER A 88 12.65 -23.06 -4.69
N LEU A 89 12.84 -23.83 -5.76
CA LEU A 89 14.17 -24.06 -6.35
C LEU A 89 14.78 -22.76 -6.88
N PHE A 90 13.95 -21.84 -7.37
CA PHE A 90 14.39 -20.52 -7.80
C PHE A 90 15.00 -19.73 -6.63
N LEU A 91 14.33 -19.62 -5.49
CA LEU A 91 14.85 -18.88 -4.35
C LEU A 91 16.13 -19.52 -3.79
N LYS A 92 16.15 -20.85 -3.64
CA LYS A 92 17.36 -21.60 -3.23
C LYS A 92 18.53 -21.38 -4.18
N THR A 93 18.26 -21.32 -5.49
CA THR A 93 19.29 -20.99 -6.48
C THR A 93 19.84 -19.59 -6.25
N CYS A 94 18.97 -18.61 -5.97
CA CYS A 94 19.41 -17.24 -5.76
C CYS A 94 20.29 -17.10 -4.50
N THR A 95 20.01 -17.84 -3.42
CA THR A 95 20.81 -17.74 -2.19
C THR A 95 22.22 -18.27 -2.36
N LYS A 96 22.44 -19.24 -3.25
CA LYS A 96 23.79 -19.70 -3.61
C LYS A 96 24.65 -18.60 -4.26
N PHE A 97 24.04 -17.62 -4.94
CA PHE A 97 24.80 -16.46 -5.45
C PHE A 97 25.32 -15.55 -4.34
N LEU A 98 24.75 -15.59 -3.13
CA LEU A 98 25.22 -14.84 -1.97
C LEU A 98 26.48 -15.45 -1.34
N GLU A 99 26.71 -16.75 -1.55
CA GLU A 99 27.82 -17.51 -0.98
C GLU A 99 29.15 -17.30 -1.75
N GLN A 100 29.16 -16.43 -2.78
CA GLN A 100 30.31 -16.04 -3.62
C GLN A 100 31.06 -17.17 -4.36
N GLN A 101 30.64 -18.43 -4.19
CA GLN A 101 31.19 -19.62 -4.87
C GLN A 101 30.10 -20.44 -5.54
N PHE A 102 29.22 -19.78 -6.31
CA PHE A 102 28.12 -20.50 -6.96
C PHE A 102 28.62 -21.44 -8.06
N ASN A 103 28.48 -22.74 -7.85
CA ASN A 103 28.55 -23.75 -8.90
C ASN A 103 27.16 -24.35 -9.09
N TYR A 104 26.57 -24.20 -10.28
CA TYR A 104 25.22 -24.74 -10.53
C TYR A 104 25.16 -26.27 -10.46
N LEU A 105 26.30 -26.98 -10.48
CA LEU A 105 26.35 -28.42 -10.22
C LEU A 105 26.02 -28.75 -8.76
N ASP A 106 26.26 -27.84 -7.82
CA ASP A 106 25.88 -28.04 -6.43
C ASP A 106 24.35 -28.16 -6.30
N LEU A 107 23.59 -27.45 -7.13
CA LEU A 107 22.13 -27.59 -7.21
C LEU A 107 21.70 -28.98 -7.72
N VAL A 108 22.47 -29.60 -8.60
CA VAL A 108 22.18 -30.95 -9.12
C VAL A 108 22.30 -31.97 -8.00
N GLU A 109 23.33 -31.83 -7.16
CA GLU A 109 23.61 -32.73 -6.04
C GLU A 109 22.66 -32.49 -4.86
N GLU A 110 22.46 -31.24 -4.44
CA GLU A 110 21.65 -30.89 -3.26
C GLU A 110 20.14 -31.05 -3.49
N GLU A 111 19.64 -30.64 -4.66
CA GLU A 111 18.20 -30.62 -4.96
C GLU A 111 17.74 -31.79 -5.84
N PHE A 112 18.66 -32.72 -6.19
CA PHE A 112 18.38 -33.91 -7.01
C PHE A 112 17.71 -33.59 -8.36
N ILE A 113 18.13 -32.49 -9.00
CA ILE A 113 17.59 -32.04 -10.29
C ILE A 113 18.52 -32.32 -11.46
N SER A 114 18.02 -32.34 -12.69
CA SER A 114 18.87 -32.50 -13.87
C SER A 114 19.79 -31.29 -14.10
N VAL A 115 20.95 -31.54 -14.70
CA VAL A 115 21.92 -30.49 -15.12
C VAL A 115 21.24 -29.40 -15.96
N SER A 116 20.35 -29.79 -16.88
CA SER A 116 19.59 -28.84 -17.71
C SER A 116 18.66 -27.96 -16.87
N LYS A 117 18.00 -28.53 -15.85
CA LYS A 117 17.13 -27.78 -14.94
C LYS A 117 17.94 -26.80 -14.09
N ALA A 118 19.07 -27.23 -13.53
CA ALA A 118 19.98 -26.39 -12.75
C ALA A 118 20.50 -25.20 -13.57
N TYR A 119 20.92 -25.44 -14.82
CA TYR A 119 21.37 -24.38 -15.73
C TYR A 119 20.26 -23.38 -16.07
N ASN A 120 19.02 -23.85 -16.27
CA ASN A 120 17.88 -22.97 -16.49
C ASN A 120 17.54 -22.13 -15.25
N LEU A 121 17.67 -22.69 -14.04
CA LEU A 121 17.49 -21.95 -12.79
C LEU A 121 18.56 -20.87 -12.62
N LYS A 122 19.83 -21.18 -12.91
CA LYS A 122 20.92 -20.19 -12.96
C LYS A 122 20.54 -19.00 -13.87
N LYS A 123 20.17 -19.26 -15.12
CA LYS A 123 19.77 -18.19 -16.06
C LYS A 123 18.57 -17.39 -15.56
N LYS A 124 17.63 -18.05 -14.90
CA LYS A 124 16.44 -17.39 -14.32
C LYS A 124 16.84 -16.45 -13.18
N ALA A 125 17.77 -16.86 -12.32
CA ALA A 125 18.33 -16.03 -11.25
C ALA A 125 19.12 -14.83 -11.81
N GLU A 126 19.97 -15.04 -12.81
CA GLU A 126 20.70 -13.97 -13.50
C GLU A 126 19.73 -12.91 -14.09
N ALA A 127 18.67 -13.37 -14.76
CA ALA A 127 17.65 -12.48 -15.31
C ALA A 127 16.84 -11.75 -14.22
N PHE A 128 16.71 -12.33 -13.03
CA PHE A 128 16.06 -11.68 -11.89
C PHE A 128 16.94 -10.57 -11.32
N PHE A 129 18.22 -10.84 -11.08
CA PHE A 129 19.16 -9.83 -10.56
C PHE A 129 19.30 -8.65 -11.53
N SER A 130 19.39 -8.93 -12.84
CA SER A 130 19.39 -7.87 -13.85
C SER A 130 18.11 -7.02 -13.84
N ALA A 131 16.94 -7.63 -13.67
CA ALA A 131 15.68 -6.91 -13.54
C ALA A 131 15.59 -6.07 -12.25
N CYS A 132 16.28 -6.49 -11.20
CA CYS A 132 16.44 -5.73 -9.96
C CYS A 132 17.51 -4.63 -10.04
N HIS A 133 18.14 -4.44 -11.21
CA HIS A 133 19.29 -3.55 -11.39
C HIS A 133 20.48 -3.85 -10.48
N LEU A 134 20.64 -5.13 -10.11
CA LEU A 134 21.80 -5.61 -9.37
C LEU A 134 22.88 -6.01 -10.37
N ASP A 135 24.03 -5.36 -10.25
CA ASP A 135 25.18 -5.60 -11.13
C ASP A 135 25.68 -7.04 -10.97
N TYR A 136 25.80 -7.73 -12.11
CA TYR A 136 26.25 -9.11 -12.19
C TYR A 136 27.29 -9.24 -13.31
N GLU A 137 28.51 -9.58 -12.94
CA GLU A 137 29.62 -9.79 -13.85
C GLU A 137 30.47 -10.99 -13.42
N ASN A 138 31.01 -11.74 -14.39
CA ASN A 138 31.91 -12.88 -14.14
C ASN A 138 31.37 -13.91 -13.14
N GLU A 139 30.08 -14.24 -13.26
CA GLU A 139 29.39 -15.20 -12.39
C GLU A 139 29.27 -14.76 -10.92
N ARG A 140 29.36 -13.46 -10.65
CA ARG A 140 29.27 -12.89 -9.30
C ARG A 140 28.41 -11.63 -9.27
N LEU A 141 27.71 -11.44 -8.16
CA LEU A 141 27.04 -10.18 -7.85
C LEU A 141 28.11 -9.15 -7.45
N ASN A 142 28.19 -8.06 -8.20
CA ASN A 142 29.10 -6.94 -7.95
C ASN A 142 28.29 -5.75 -7.43
N ILE A 143 27.69 -5.93 -6.26
CA ILE A 143 26.77 -4.98 -5.65
C ILE A 143 27.42 -4.30 -4.44
N SER A 144 26.89 -3.15 -4.05
CA SER A 144 27.36 -2.43 -2.87
C SER A 144 27.10 -3.21 -1.58
N GLU A 145 27.81 -2.85 -0.51
CA GLU A 145 27.55 -3.42 0.83
C GLU A 145 26.12 -3.13 1.31
N PHE A 146 25.55 -1.97 0.95
CA PHE A 146 24.16 -1.64 1.29
C PHE A 146 23.18 -2.62 0.63
N GLU A 147 23.33 -2.85 -0.68
CA GLU A 147 22.51 -3.80 -1.45
C GLU A 147 22.70 -5.23 -0.95
N THR A 148 23.95 -5.61 -0.66
CA THR A 148 24.27 -6.94 -0.11
C THR A 148 23.49 -7.21 1.16
N ARG A 149 23.45 -6.25 2.09
CA ARG A 149 22.73 -6.39 3.36
C ARG A 149 21.22 -6.51 3.17
N PHE A 150 20.63 -5.67 2.32
CA PHE A 150 19.21 -5.77 1.99
C PHE A 150 18.88 -7.08 1.26
N LEU A 151 19.80 -7.59 0.44
CA LEU A 151 19.62 -8.85 -0.26
C LEU A 151 19.66 -10.04 0.73
N TYR A 152 20.59 -10.07 1.68
CA TYR A 152 20.57 -11.05 2.77
C TYR A 152 19.25 -11.00 3.54
N LEU A 153 18.81 -9.79 3.91
CA LEU A 153 17.57 -9.58 4.65
C LEU A 153 16.34 -10.04 3.86
N TYR A 154 16.29 -9.73 2.56
CA TYR A 154 15.23 -10.13 1.65
C TYR A 154 15.07 -11.65 1.55
N TYR A 155 16.18 -12.40 1.57
CA TYR A 155 16.14 -13.86 1.56
C TYR A 155 15.87 -14.45 2.95
N LEU A 156 16.41 -13.88 4.03
CA LEU A 156 16.10 -14.30 5.41
C LEU A 156 14.62 -14.21 5.74
N THR A 157 13.87 -13.30 5.11
CA THR A 157 12.42 -13.21 5.30
C THR A 157 11.63 -14.28 4.51
N LYS A 158 12.28 -15.02 3.60
CA LYS A 158 11.61 -15.98 2.70
C LYS A 158 12.09 -17.41 2.87
N ILE A 159 13.40 -17.63 2.93
CA ILE A 159 13.98 -18.97 3.05
C ILE A 159 15.09 -18.98 4.09
N GLU A 160 15.38 -20.16 4.60
CA GLU A 160 16.56 -20.36 5.43
C GLU A 160 17.81 -20.17 4.57
N ILE A 161 18.76 -19.40 5.09
CA ILE A 161 20.07 -19.22 4.51
C ILE A 161 21.13 -19.50 5.58
N ASN A 162 22.26 -20.06 5.15
CA ASN A 162 23.41 -20.24 6.01
C ASN A 162 24.06 -18.88 6.24
N TYR A 163 23.57 -18.17 7.26
CA TYR A 163 24.11 -16.90 7.70
C TYR A 163 24.68 -17.08 9.11
N GLU A 164 26.01 -17.08 9.22
CA GLU A 164 26.68 -17.12 10.51
C GLU A 164 26.45 -15.78 11.24
N THR A 165 25.56 -15.79 12.23
CA THR A 165 25.41 -14.68 13.17
C THR A 165 26.47 -14.82 14.26
N THR A 166 27.17 -13.72 14.57
CA THR A 166 28.17 -13.66 15.64
C THR A 166 27.74 -12.73 16.79
N GLN A 167 26.44 -12.46 16.86
CA GLN A 167 25.89 -11.49 17.79
C GLN A 167 25.94 -11.98 19.25
N THR A 168 26.04 -10.99 20.14
CA THR A 168 25.97 -11.22 21.58
C THR A 168 24.53 -11.04 22.04
N ILE A 169 24.14 -11.71 23.12
CA ILE A 169 22.83 -11.53 23.76
C ILE A 169 22.60 -10.05 24.10
N GLU A 170 23.65 -9.35 24.55
CA GLU A 170 23.59 -7.91 24.85
C GLU A 170 23.22 -7.07 23.61
N PHE A 171 23.71 -7.44 22.42
CA PHE A 171 23.35 -6.73 21.20
C PHE A 171 21.89 -6.98 20.79
N GLU A 172 21.40 -8.20 20.96
CA GLU A 172 19.98 -8.53 20.69
C GLU A 172 19.04 -7.75 21.60
N GLU A 173 19.34 -7.68 22.90
CA GLU A 173 18.57 -6.89 23.87
C GLU A 173 18.56 -5.39 23.52
N VAL A 174 19.69 -4.85 23.06
CA VAL A 174 19.77 -3.45 22.60
C VAL A 174 18.95 -3.23 21.33
N CYS A 175 18.95 -4.19 20.40
CA CYS A 175 18.14 -4.12 19.18
C CYS A 175 16.63 -4.11 19.49
N GLU A 176 16.18 -4.98 20.38
CA GLU A 176 14.78 -5.00 20.84
C GLU A 176 14.41 -3.72 21.59
N GLY A 177 15.28 -3.27 22.51
CA GLY A 177 15.09 -2.02 23.23
C GLY A 177 14.97 -0.81 22.30
N MET A 178 15.66 -0.82 21.16
CA MET A 178 15.55 0.24 20.16
C MET A 178 14.18 0.27 19.48
N LEU A 179 13.61 -0.90 19.15
CA LEU A 179 12.25 -0.99 18.66
C LEU A 179 11.26 -0.48 19.70
N ASP A 180 11.38 -0.94 20.95
CA ASP A 180 10.44 -0.59 22.02
C ASP A 180 10.48 0.92 22.34
N LEU A 181 11.67 1.55 22.39
CA LEU A 181 11.79 3.00 22.53
C LEU A 181 11.10 3.75 21.40
N ILE A 182 11.25 3.29 20.15
CA ILE A 182 10.62 3.94 19.00
C ILE A 182 9.10 3.74 19.01
N GLU A 183 8.60 2.55 19.34
CA GLU A 183 7.16 2.23 19.31
C GLU A 183 6.37 2.82 20.49
N HIS A 184 7.00 2.95 21.66
CA HIS A 184 6.30 3.24 22.91
C HIS A 184 6.71 4.55 23.59
N GLU A 185 7.92 5.06 23.35
CA GLU A 185 8.42 6.27 24.02
C GLU A 185 8.56 7.46 23.08
N PHE A 186 9.18 7.27 21.91
CA PHE A 186 9.53 8.37 21.01
C PHE A 186 8.51 8.58 19.89
N SER A 187 7.68 7.58 19.62
CA SER A 187 6.58 7.68 18.67
C SER A 187 5.39 6.83 19.11
N THR A 188 4.35 6.86 18.28
CA THR A 188 3.12 6.08 18.44
C THR A 188 2.95 5.08 17.29
N ARG A 189 4.02 4.82 16.54
CA ARG A 189 4.03 3.88 15.42
C ARG A 189 4.05 2.46 15.98
N VAL A 190 3.25 1.59 15.37
CA VAL A 190 3.22 0.17 15.70
C VAL A 190 3.68 -0.61 14.48
N TYR A 191 4.81 -1.29 14.58
CA TYR A 191 5.31 -2.16 13.52
C TYR A 191 4.66 -3.54 13.64
N THR A 192 4.43 -4.19 12.49
CA THR A 192 3.98 -5.58 12.47
C THR A 192 5.08 -6.51 12.96
N GLU A 193 4.74 -7.70 13.45
CA GLU A 193 5.72 -8.74 13.82
C GLU A 193 6.74 -9.01 12.71
N GLU A 194 6.30 -9.00 11.45
CA GLU A 194 7.17 -9.13 10.29
C GLU A 194 8.12 -7.94 10.11
N SER A 195 7.64 -6.72 10.35
CA SER A 195 8.47 -5.51 10.28
C SER A 195 9.48 -5.48 11.43
N ARG A 196 9.07 -5.88 12.64
CA ARG A 196 9.98 -6.06 13.78
C ARG A 196 11.07 -7.08 13.43
N TYR A 197 10.69 -8.26 12.95
CA TYR A 197 11.64 -9.28 12.48
C TYR A 197 12.60 -8.73 11.43
N PHE A 198 12.10 -8.02 10.42
CA PHE A 198 12.91 -7.40 9.38
C PHE A 198 13.93 -6.40 9.94
N ILE A 199 13.50 -5.51 10.84
CA ILE A 199 14.37 -4.49 11.44
C ILE A 199 15.47 -5.16 12.30
N LEU A 200 15.09 -6.11 13.15
CA LEU A 200 16.02 -6.84 14.01
C LEU A 200 17.06 -7.62 13.20
N GLN A 201 16.61 -8.40 12.22
CA GLN A 201 17.52 -9.14 11.34
C GLN A 201 18.40 -8.19 10.53
N GLY A 202 17.87 -7.04 10.10
CA GLY A 202 18.66 -6.00 9.44
C GLY A 202 19.80 -5.49 10.32
N MET A 203 19.54 -5.18 11.59
CA MET A 203 20.58 -4.74 12.54
C MET A 203 21.59 -5.84 12.83
N ASN A 204 21.15 -7.08 12.97
CA ASN A 204 22.01 -8.27 13.13
C ASN A 204 22.95 -8.46 11.93
N ILE A 205 22.45 -8.22 10.71
CA ILE A 205 23.25 -8.26 9.50
C ILE A 205 24.29 -7.15 9.50
N ALA A 206 23.93 -5.93 9.91
CA ALA A 206 24.88 -4.82 10.03
C ALA A 206 26.01 -5.17 11.02
N TYR A 207 25.65 -5.68 12.20
CA TYR A 207 26.62 -6.08 13.23
C TYR A 207 27.59 -7.16 12.76
N SER A 208 27.10 -8.15 12.03
CA SER A 208 27.92 -9.27 11.56
C SER A 208 28.78 -8.92 10.33
N ARG A 209 28.43 -7.85 9.59
CA ARG A 209 29.14 -7.45 8.35
C ARG A 209 30.01 -6.22 8.47
N GLN A 210 29.79 -5.35 9.45
CA GLN A 210 30.54 -4.10 9.65
C GLN A 210 32.07 -4.28 9.66
N GLU A 211 32.58 -5.42 10.14
CA GLU A 211 34.02 -5.73 10.14
C GLU A 211 34.52 -6.31 8.81
N LYS A 212 33.63 -6.97 8.05
CA LYS A 212 33.97 -7.60 6.76
C LYS A 212 34.06 -6.55 5.66
N GLU A 213 33.08 -5.65 5.59
CA GLU A 213 33.02 -4.60 4.59
C GLU A 213 32.36 -3.34 5.12
N LYS A 214 33.02 -2.20 4.93
CA LYS A 214 32.54 -0.91 5.40
C LYS A 214 31.37 -0.43 4.55
N LEU A 215 30.28 -0.02 5.20
CA LEU A 215 29.17 0.62 4.53
C LEU A 215 29.61 1.92 3.82
N LYS A 216 29.38 1.97 2.50
CA LYS A 216 29.59 3.16 1.67
C LYS A 216 28.27 3.54 1.01
N LEU A 217 27.81 4.76 1.30
CA LEU A 217 26.65 5.37 0.67
C LEU A 217 27.05 6.72 0.07
N GLU A 218 26.42 7.06 -1.06
CA GLU A 218 26.57 8.39 -1.65
C GLU A 218 26.10 9.47 -0.67
N GLU A 219 26.81 10.60 -0.64
CA GLU A 219 26.53 11.65 0.34
C GLU A 219 25.13 12.25 0.17
N LYS A 220 24.65 12.34 -1.09
CA LYS A 220 23.29 12.78 -1.39
C LYS A 220 22.24 11.89 -0.72
N VAL A 221 22.44 10.57 -0.74
CA VAL A 221 21.53 9.59 -0.13
C VAL A 221 21.51 9.74 1.39
N LYS A 222 22.67 9.93 2.01
CA LYS A 222 22.74 10.17 3.47
C LYS A 222 22.03 11.45 3.86
N VAL A 223 22.25 12.54 3.12
CA VAL A 223 21.58 13.83 3.37
C VAL A 223 20.06 13.70 3.22
N ASP A 224 19.58 12.93 2.24
CA ASP A 224 18.15 12.72 2.06
C ASP A 224 17.54 11.80 3.13
N LEU A 225 18.25 10.78 3.60
CA LEU A 225 17.84 9.95 4.74
C LEU A 225 17.74 10.77 6.04
N LYS A 226 18.69 11.68 6.28
CA LYS A 226 18.72 12.56 7.46
C LYS A 226 17.53 13.52 7.56
N LYS A 227 16.87 13.81 6.43
CA LYS A 227 15.66 14.65 6.41
C LYS A 227 14.40 13.89 6.82
N ARG A 228 14.42 12.55 6.84
CA ARG A 228 13.23 11.74 7.10
C ARG A 228 12.81 11.85 8.56
N PRO A 229 11.50 11.92 8.89
CA PRO A 229 11.06 12.09 10.28
C PRO A 229 11.59 11.00 11.23
N ILE A 230 11.70 9.77 10.73
CA ILE A 230 12.21 8.61 11.47
C ILE A 230 13.69 8.74 11.87
N PHE A 231 14.48 9.57 11.18
CA PHE A 231 15.90 9.74 11.48
C PHE A 231 16.12 10.20 12.92
N LYS A 232 15.37 11.22 13.37
CA LYS A 232 15.51 11.77 14.73
C LYS A 232 15.14 10.76 15.82
N LEU A 233 14.10 9.95 15.56
CA LEU A 233 13.66 8.91 16.49
C LEU A 233 14.74 7.82 16.64
N VAL A 234 15.31 7.40 15.51
CA VAL A 234 16.41 6.44 15.47
C VAL A 234 17.66 7.00 16.13
N GLU A 235 18.02 8.25 15.89
CA GLU A 235 19.16 8.93 16.52
C GLU A 235 18.99 9.02 18.05
N GLN A 236 17.81 9.40 18.53
CA GLN A 236 17.51 9.44 19.96
C GLN A 236 17.61 8.06 20.63
N ALA A 237 17.07 7.01 19.99
CA ALA A 237 17.19 5.64 20.50
C ALA A 237 18.62 5.13 20.46
N TRP A 238 19.36 5.45 19.39
CA TRP A 238 20.77 5.11 19.23
C TRP A 238 21.63 5.66 20.37
N GLU A 239 21.42 6.94 20.72
CA GLU A 239 22.10 7.61 21.83
C GLU A 239 21.68 7.03 23.19
N SER A 240 20.37 6.85 23.41
CA SER A 240 19.81 6.38 24.69
C SER A 240 20.30 4.98 25.07
N LEU A 241 20.49 4.11 24.07
CA LEU A 241 20.96 2.73 24.26
C LEU A 241 22.47 2.57 24.08
N ASN A 242 23.20 3.67 23.84
CA ASN A 242 24.64 3.63 23.56
C ASN A 242 25.02 2.64 22.45
N MET A 243 24.23 2.62 21.36
CA MET A 243 24.39 1.71 20.22
C MET A 243 25.75 1.86 19.54
N GLY A 244 26.39 3.03 19.69
CA GLY A 244 27.76 3.33 19.25
C GLY A 244 28.84 2.39 19.80
N ARG A 245 28.55 1.64 20.87
CA ARG A 245 29.43 0.58 21.40
C ARG A 245 29.47 -0.66 20.49
N PHE A 246 28.38 -0.95 19.77
CA PHE A 246 28.23 -2.15 18.96
C PHE A 246 28.37 -1.88 17.46
N LEU A 247 27.87 -0.73 17.01
CA LEU A 247 27.92 -0.30 15.63
C LEU A 247 28.59 1.09 15.54
N PRO A 248 29.53 1.32 14.61
CA PRO A 248 30.06 2.64 14.31
C PRO A 248 28.95 3.63 13.93
N GLU A 249 29.14 4.90 14.25
CA GLU A 249 28.14 5.96 14.01
C GLU A 249 27.66 6.05 12.56
N HIS A 250 28.52 5.77 11.58
CA HIS A 250 28.14 5.79 10.17
C HIS A 250 27.16 4.68 9.76
N GLU A 251 26.90 3.70 10.62
CA GLU A 251 25.89 2.64 10.40
C GLU A 251 24.46 3.12 10.71
N ILE A 252 24.29 4.25 11.40
CA ILE A 252 22.97 4.78 11.73
C ILE A 252 22.10 4.99 10.48
N VAL A 253 22.70 5.39 9.35
CA VAL A 253 21.95 5.60 8.10
C VAL A 253 21.39 4.30 7.52
N TYR A 254 22.06 3.17 7.74
CA TYR A 254 21.52 1.86 7.39
C TYR A 254 20.39 1.47 8.32
N VAL A 255 20.52 1.67 9.64
CA VAL A 255 19.43 1.39 10.58
C VAL A 255 18.19 2.25 10.29
N VAL A 256 18.36 3.55 10.03
CA VAL A 256 17.28 4.44 9.59
C VAL A 256 16.59 3.91 8.32
N SER A 257 17.37 3.33 7.40
CA SER A 257 16.81 2.78 6.16
C SER A 257 15.92 1.55 6.38
N LEU A 258 16.19 0.74 7.40
CA LEU A 258 15.35 -0.39 7.81
C LEU A 258 13.98 0.13 8.27
N PHE A 259 13.97 1.01 9.27
CA PHE A 259 12.73 1.58 9.82
C PHE A 259 11.91 2.34 8.78
N ASN A 260 12.56 3.04 7.86
CA ASN A 260 11.85 3.75 6.80
C ASN A 260 11.16 2.82 5.80
N SER A 261 11.77 1.67 5.52
CA SER A 261 11.30 0.73 4.50
C SER A 261 10.14 -0.14 5.01
N CYS A 262 9.98 -0.24 6.34
CA CYS A 262 8.91 -1.00 6.96
C CYS A 262 7.57 -0.28 6.95
N GLU A 263 6.51 -1.08 7.03
CA GLU A 263 5.16 -0.62 7.26
C GLU A 263 4.90 -0.48 8.76
N TYR A 264 4.06 0.48 9.12
CA TYR A 264 3.62 0.69 10.48
C TYR A 264 2.16 1.17 10.46
N SER A 265 1.51 1.03 11.62
CA SER A 265 0.15 1.45 11.88
C SER A 265 0.07 2.30 13.15
N PHE A 266 -1.15 2.70 13.51
CA PHE A 266 -1.44 3.48 14.70
C PHE A 266 -2.65 2.87 15.43
N SER A 267 -2.62 2.91 16.76
CA SER A 267 -3.74 2.49 17.60
C SER A 267 -4.84 3.55 17.73
N GLN A 268 -4.53 4.81 17.39
CA GLN A 268 -5.43 5.96 17.50
C GLN A 268 -5.36 6.81 16.23
N LEU A 269 -6.49 7.41 15.86
CA LEU A 269 -6.64 8.16 14.62
C LEU A 269 -5.90 9.51 14.67
N GLU A 270 -5.86 10.15 15.84
CA GLU A 270 -5.17 11.42 16.06
C GLU A 270 -3.68 11.28 15.77
N ASN A 271 -3.07 10.17 16.22
CA ASN A 271 -1.67 9.86 15.98
C ASN A 271 -1.37 9.67 14.48
N LEU A 272 -2.30 9.08 13.74
CA LEU A 272 -2.18 8.95 12.28
C LEU A 272 -2.16 10.33 11.62
N PHE A 273 -3.07 11.24 12.00
CA PHE A 273 -3.10 12.60 11.45
C PHE A 273 -1.84 13.40 11.80
N GLU A 274 -1.33 13.29 13.03
CA GLU A 274 -0.09 13.96 13.43
C GLU A 274 1.14 13.44 12.67
N ASP A 275 1.24 12.13 12.43
CA ASP A 275 2.32 11.56 11.62
C ASP A 275 2.18 11.97 10.14
N HIS A 276 0.96 11.97 9.60
CA HIS A 276 0.69 12.42 8.23
C HIS A 276 1.18 13.85 8.01
N GLU A 277 0.88 14.80 8.89
CA GLU A 277 1.35 16.19 8.73
C GLU A 277 2.88 16.29 8.73
N LYS A 278 3.57 15.50 9.57
CA LYS A 278 5.03 15.42 9.58
C LYS A 278 5.56 14.85 8.25
N LEU A 279 4.95 13.77 7.76
CA LEU A 279 5.32 13.15 6.49
C LEU A 279 5.05 14.09 5.31
N ARG A 280 3.89 14.74 5.28
CA ARG A 280 3.45 15.69 4.26
C ARG A 280 4.45 16.83 4.09
N SER A 281 4.93 17.41 5.19
CA SER A 281 5.96 18.46 5.15
C SER A 281 7.27 17.98 4.50
N THR A 282 7.64 16.72 4.70
CA THR A 282 8.92 16.16 4.24
C THR A 282 8.84 15.59 2.82
N PHE A 283 7.79 14.83 2.52
CA PHE A 283 7.63 14.05 1.30
C PHE A 283 6.80 14.75 0.22
N LEU A 284 5.97 15.75 0.58
CA LEU A 284 5.23 16.57 -0.39
C LEU A 284 5.82 17.98 -0.48
N VAL A 285 5.72 18.78 0.59
CA VAL A 285 6.09 20.21 0.56
C VAL A 285 7.58 20.39 0.24
N GLY A 286 8.45 19.56 0.81
CA GLY A 286 9.89 19.55 0.54
C GLY A 286 10.31 18.94 -0.80
N ARG A 287 9.37 18.45 -1.62
CA ARG A 287 9.63 17.65 -2.82
C ARG A 287 8.78 18.12 -4.01
N PRO A 288 9.23 19.16 -4.75
CA PRO A 288 8.52 19.67 -5.93
C PRO A 288 8.25 18.60 -7.00
N ASP A 289 9.13 17.60 -7.10
CA ASP A 289 8.95 16.47 -8.00
C ASP A 289 7.74 15.60 -7.62
N VAL A 290 7.44 15.44 -6.33
CA VAL A 290 6.28 14.69 -5.86
C VAL A 290 4.99 15.51 -5.99
N ILE A 291 5.03 16.83 -5.75
CA ILE A 291 3.89 17.71 -6.06
C ILE A 291 3.52 17.61 -7.55
N ARG A 292 4.54 17.57 -8.43
CA ARG A 292 4.32 17.37 -9.87
C ARG A 292 3.75 16.00 -10.21
N LEU A 293 4.12 14.95 -9.46
CA LEU A 293 3.49 13.63 -9.60
C LEU A 293 1.99 13.71 -9.30
N ILE A 294 1.61 14.38 -8.20
CA ILE A 294 0.20 14.58 -7.83
C ILE A 294 -0.53 15.31 -8.97
N GLN A 295 0.03 16.40 -9.50
CA GLN A 295 -0.56 17.13 -10.63
C GLN A 295 -0.75 16.24 -11.88
N TYR A 296 0.17 15.31 -12.15
CA TYR A 296 -0.02 14.35 -13.25
C TYR A 296 -1.16 13.35 -12.99
N PHE A 297 -1.40 12.96 -11.73
CA PHE A 297 -2.60 12.22 -11.38
C PHE A 297 -3.85 13.07 -11.56
N GLU A 298 -3.84 14.33 -11.11
CA GLU A 298 -4.97 15.25 -11.28
C GLU A 298 -5.31 15.44 -12.77
N GLU A 299 -4.31 15.60 -13.63
CA GLU A 299 -4.47 15.68 -15.10
C GLU A 299 -5.02 14.38 -15.71
N GLU A 300 -4.53 13.21 -15.28
CA GLU A 300 -4.94 11.92 -15.85
C GLU A 300 -6.34 11.49 -15.40
N PHE A 301 -6.73 11.84 -14.17
CA PHE A 301 -7.98 11.41 -13.54
C PHE A 301 -9.05 12.50 -13.47
N ASP A 302 -8.73 13.74 -13.83
CA ASP A 302 -9.62 14.91 -13.77
C ASP A 302 -10.23 15.11 -12.38
N GLN A 303 -9.38 15.05 -11.36
CA GLN A 303 -9.75 15.16 -9.95
C GLN A 303 -8.77 16.06 -9.21
N ILE A 304 -9.24 16.79 -8.19
CA ILE A 304 -8.37 17.48 -7.24
C ILE A 304 -7.96 16.46 -6.18
N LEU A 305 -6.66 16.20 -6.07
CA LEU A 305 -6.09 15.16 -5.22
C LEU A 305 -5.13 15.73 -4.18
N LEU A 306 -4.55 16.91 -4.42
CA LEU A 306 -3.75 17.59 -3.42
C LEU A 306 -4.63 18.01 -2.24
N GLY A 307 -4.24 17.60 -1.03
CA GLY A 307 -5.02 17.79 0.19
C GLY A 307 -6.02 16.66 0.49
N ASP A 308 -6.22 15.69 -0.40
CA ASP A 308 -6.96 14.48 -0.05
C ASP A 308 -6.08 13.58 0.81
N PHE A 309 -6.50 13.37 2.06
CA PHE A 309 -5.73 12.62 3.04
C PHE A 309 -5.38 11.20 2.58
N SER A 310 -6.37 10.46 2.05
CA SER A 310 -6.20 9.05 1.71
C SER A 310 -5.30 8.88 0.48
N PHE A 311 -5.44 9.77 -0.50
CA PHE A 311 -4.58 9.79 -1.67
C PHE A 311 -3.15 10.24 -1.32
N GLU A 312 -3.00 11.32 -0.53
CA GLU A 312 -1.69 11.79 -0.09
C GLU A 312 -0.95 10.72 0.71
N GLU A 313 -1.61 10.00 1.62
CA GLU A 313 -1.05 8.85 2.34
C GLU A 313 -0.53 7.78 1.38
N GLY A 314 -1.34 7.40 0.38
CA GLY A 314 -0.93 6.44 -0.65
C GLY A 314 0.31 6.89 -1.44
N ILE A 315 0.36 8.18 -1.84
CA ILE A 315 1.50 8.76 -2.57
C ILE A 315 2.74 8.86 -1.68
N ILE A 316 2.59 9.28 -0.44
CA ILE A 316 3.68 9.33 0.54
C ILE A 316 4.25 7.93 0.72
N ARG A 317 3.41 6.90 0.89
CA ARG A 317 3.86 5.52 1.06
C ARG A 317 4.55 4.98 -0.19
N LEU A 318 4.01 5.26 -1.39
CA LEU A 318 4.62 4.88 -2.66
C LEU A 318 6.01 5.49 -2.83
N THR A 319 6.13 6.81 -2.63
CA THR A 319 7.39 7.55 -2.79
C THR A 319 8.41 7.24 -1.69
N ARG A 320 7.93 6.97 -0.46
CA ARG A 320 8.76 6.51 0.66
C ARG A 320 9.36 5.15 0.37
N ASN A 321 8.61 4.23 -0.24
CA ASN A 321 9.07 2.86 -0.51
C ASN A 321 9.89 2.75 -1.79
N ALA A 322 9.58 3.54 -2.83
CA ALA A 322 10.33 3.56 -4.09
C ALA A 322 11.73 4.20 -3.98
N TRP A 323 12.17 4.54 -2.77
CA TRP A 323 13.40 5.29 -2.57
C TRP A 323 14.64 4.50 -3.01
N TYR A 324 15.48 5.14 -3.83
CA TYR A 324 16.80 4.62 -4.23
C TYR A 324 16.77 3.21 -4.86
N ASN A 325 15.65 2.85 -5.50
CA ASN A 325 15.43 1.57 -6.20
C ASN A 325 15.53 0.29 -5.36
N HIS A 326 15.61 0.39 -4.04
CA HIS A 326 15.72 -0.77 -3.16
C HIS A 326 14.37 -1.40 -2.80
N GLN A 327 13.25 -0.85 -3.26
CA GLN A 327 11.91 -1.45 -3.09
C GLN A 327 11.85 -2.91 -3.51
N VAL A 328 12.64 -3.32 -4.49
CA VAL A 328 12.68 -4.72 -4.98
C VAL A 328 13.28 -5.68 -3.95
N LEU A 329 14.05 -5.15 -3.00
CA LEU A 329 14.68 -5.88 -1.89
C LEU A 329 13.98 -5.61 -0.55
N VAL A 330 12.97 -4.75 -0.52
CA VAL A 330 12.14 -4.54 0.67
C VAL A 330 11.07 -5.63 0.70
N HIS A 331 10.85 -6.16 1.89
CA HIS A 331 9.87 -7.22 2.11
C HIS A 331 8.43 -6.66 2.21
N GLY A 332 7.44 -7.41 1.75
CA GLY A 332 6.02 -7.08 1.91
C GLY A 332 5.09 -8.17 1.36
N SER A 333 3.78 -7.99 1.57
CA SER A 333 2.73 -8.87 1.02
C SER A 333 2.67 -8.81 -0.51
N PHE A 334 2.17 -9.89 -1.11
CA PHE A 334 1.86 -9.97 -2.54
C PHE A 334 0.49 -9.38 -2.81
N TYR A 335 0.50 -8.23 -3.46
CA TYR A 335 -0.70 -7.62 -3.99
C TYR A 335 -0.99 -8.23 -5.36
N THR A 336 -2.25 -8.52 -5.64
CA THR A 336 -2.68 -9.03 -6.93
C THR A 336 -3.56 -8.04 -7.65
N LEU A 337 -3.33 -7.89 -8.95
CA LEU A 337 -4.20 -7.08 -9.79
C LEU A 337 -5.41 -7.91 -10.22
N HIS A 338 -6.59 -7.47 -9.80
CA HIS A 338 -7.83 -8.01 -10.34
C HIS A 338 -8.00 -7.54 -11.79
N PRO A 339 -8.48 -8.38 -12.74
CA PRO A 339 -8.66 -8.00 -14.14
C PRO A 339 -9.50 -6.72 -14.35
N LYS A 340 -10.48 -6.46 -13.48
CA LYS A 340 -11.29 -5.21 -13.47
C LYS A 340 -10.48 -3.93 -13.17
N ASN A 341 -9.26 -4.06 -12.69
CA ASN A 341 -8.36 -2.95 -12.37
C ASN A 341 -7.28 -2.75 -13.43
N GLU A 342 -7.28 -3.52 -14.53
CA GLU A 342 -6.25 -3.43 -15.58
C GLU A 342 -6.20 -2.03 -16.20
N GLU A 343 -7.35 -1.42 -16.51
CA GLU A 343 -7.38 -0.06 -17.05
C GLU A 343 -6.79 0.97 -16.07
N LEU A 344 -7.17 0.88 -14.80
CA LEU A 344 -6.63 1.74 -13.75
C LEU A 344 -5.11 1.56 -13.64
N PHE A 345 -4.63 0.32 -13.67
CA PHE A 345 -3.20 0.00 -13.64
C PHE A 345 -2.45 0.67 -14.80
N GLN A 346 -2.94 0.54 -16.03
CA GLN A 346 -2.28 1.15 -17.19
C GLN A 346 -2.23 2.68 -17.10
N ARG A 347 -3.31 3.33 -16.62
CA ARG A 347 -3.34 4.79 -16.40
C ARG A 347 -2.35 5.24 -15.33
N ILE A 348 -2.27 4.51 -14.21
CA ILE A 348 -1.31 4.79 -13.15
C ILE A 348 0.13 4.60 -13.66
N VAL A 349 0.42 3.51 -14.37
CA VAL A 349 1.75 3.25 -14.97
C VAL A 349 2.15 4.39 -15.89
N LYS A 350 1.24 4.91 -16.71
CA LYS A 350 1.49 6.06 -17.59
C LYS A 350 1.89 7.32 -16.80
N VAL A 351 1.18 7.62 -15.71
CA VAL A 351 1.50 8.75 -14.82
C VAL A 351 2.89 8.58 -14.19
N LEU A 352 3.16 7.40 -13.63
CA LEU A 352 4.44 7.08 -13.00
C LEU A 352 5.60 7.12 -13.99
N PHE A 353 5.39 6.68 -15.22
CA PHE A 353 6.37 6.77 -16.30
C PHE A 353 6.69 8.23 -16.65
N LYS A 354 5.66 9.07 -16.84
CA LYS A 354 5.82 10.52 -17.08
C LYS A 354 6.56 11.22 -15.94
N TRP A 355 6.32 10.78 -14.70
CA TRP A 355 7.05 11.27 -13.53
C TRP A 355 8.52 10.83 -13.53
N GLY A 356 8.78 9.55 -13.82
CA GLY A 356 10.13 8.99 -13.92
C GLY A 356 10.99 9.69 -14.97
N GLU A 357 10.45 10.04 -16.14
CA GLU A 357 11.18 10.81 -17.17
C GLU A 357 11.64 12.19 -16.68
N GLY A 358 10.88 12.80 -15.76
CA GLY A 358 11.21 14.09 -15.15
C GLY A 358 12.31 14.02 -14.09
N ILE A 359 12.62 12.83 -13.58
CA ILE A 359 13.63 12.60 -12.55
C ILE A 359 14.89 12.05 -13.23
N LYS A 360 16.03 12.71 -13.03
CA LYS A 360 17.32 12.33 -13.67
C LYS A 360 17.86 10.94 -13.25
N ASN A 361 17.18 10.25 -12.34
CA ASN A 361 17.51 8.90 -11.91
C ASN A 361 16.47 7.94 -12.48
N LEU A 362 16.93 6.82 -13.04
CA LEU A 362 16.07 5.75 -13.54
C LEU A 362 15.29 5.11 -12.37
N LEU A 363 14.19 5.72 -11.96
CA LEU A 363 13.32 5.18 -10.92
C LEU A 363 12.50 4.04 -11.53
N VAL A 364 12.68 2.82 -11.03
CA VAL A 364 11.94 1.64 -11.53
C VAL A 364 11.00 1.14 -10.45
N ILE A 365 9.77 1.64 -10.47
CA ILE A 365 8.78 1.28 -9.45
C ILE A 365 8.38 -0.19 -9.64
N ASP A 366 8.54 -0.97 -8.56
CA ASP A 366 8.15 -2.38 -8.58
C ASP A 366 6.64 -2.54 -8.78
N THR A 367 6.25 -3.52 -9.60
CA THR A 367 4.85 -3.74 -9.95
C THR A 367 3.98 -4.03 -8.72
N ASN A 368 4.51 -4.71 -7.69
CA ASN A 368 3.77 -4.99 -6.46
C ASN A 368 3.44 -3.71 -5.69
N LEU A 369 4.32 -2.70 -5.71
CA LEU A 369 4.02 -1.38 -5.13
C LEU A 369 2.90 -0.66 -5.88
N ILE A 370 2.84 -0.80 -7.21
CA ILE A 370 1.75 -0.23 -8.01
C ILE A 370 0.44 -0.92 -7.69
N TYR A 371 0.45 -2.25 -7.54
CA TYR A 371 -0.73 -3.02 -7.15
C TYR A 371 -1.23 -2.64 -5.76
N ARG A 372 -0.32 -2.43 -4.79
CA ARG A 372 -0.69 -1.90 -3.49
C ARG A 372 -1.32 -0.51 -3.60
N PHE A 373 -0.71 0.39 -4.35
CA PHE A 373 -1.23 1.73 -4.55
C PHE A 373 -2.64 1.73 -5.20
N ILE A 374 -2.92 0.76 -6.08
CA ILE A 374 -4.25 0.54 -6.64
C ILE A 374 -5.25 0.08 -5.59
N GLU A 375 -4.86 -0.81 -4.66
CA GLU A 375 -5.75 -1.24 -3.57
C GLU A 375 -6.03 -0.08 -2.60
N GLU A 376 -5.01 0.71 -2.26
CA GLU A 376 -5.09 1.79 -1.27
C GLU A 376 -5.76 3.07 -1.81
N ALA A 377 -5.30 3.57 -2.97
CA ALA A 377 -5.73 4.85 -3.53
C ALA A 377 -6.62 4.71 -4.78
N GLY A 378 -6.68 3.51 -5.38
CA GLY A 378 -7.48 3.26 -6.58
C GLY A 378 -8.98 3.54 -6.41
N PRO A 379 -9.62 3.28 -5.25
CA PRO A 379 -11.01 3.68 -5.03
C PRO A 379 -11.23 5.18 -5.21
N ILE A 380 -10.31 6.03 -4.75
CA ILE A 380 -10.38 7.50 -4.87
C ILE A 380 -10.28 7.91 -6.34
N LEU A 381 -9.28 7.37 -7.04
CA LEU A 381 -9.05 7.63 -8.47
C LEU A 381 -10.20 7.16 -9.37
N LYS A 382 -11.01 6.21 -8.88
CA LYS A 382 -12.19 5.69 -9.57
C LYS A 382 -13.48 6.39 -9.17
N GLN A 383 -13.46 7.30 -8.20
CA GLN A 383 -14.67 8.03 -7.83
C GLN A 383 -15.11 8.88 -9.02
N GLU A 384 -16.14 8.39 -9.72
CA GLU A 384 -16.96 9.26 -10.54
C GLU A 384 -17.68 10.19 -9.56
N LYS A 385 -17.21 11.44 -9.47
CA LYS A 385 -17.92 12.45 -8.70
C LYS A 385 -19.24 12.70 -9.42
N LEU A 386 -20.34 12.40 -8.74
CA LEU A 386 -21.66 12.79 -9.21
C LEU A 386 -21.71 14.31 -9.23
N LEU A 387 -21.98 14.86 -10.41
CA LEU A 387 -22.16 16.29 -10.61
C LEU A 387 -23.59 16.67 -10.19
N PHE A 388 -23.73 17.39 -9.08
CA PHE A 388 -25.03 17.92 -8.66
C PHE A 388 -25.12 19.41 -8.97
N ARG A 389 -26.18 19.80 -9.67
CA ARG A 389 -26.51 21.22 -9.88
C ARG A 389 -27.49 21.67 -8.81
N LEU A 390 -27.09 22.66 -8.03
CA LEU A 390 -27.87 23.14 -6.90
C LEU A 390 -28.45 24.53 -7.14
N LYS A 391 -29.74 24.68 -6.83
CA LYS A 391 -30.42 25.98 -6.77
C LYS A 391 -30.76 26.26 -5.32
N ILE A 392 -30.38 27.44 -4.82
CA ILE A 392 -30.64 27.82 -3.42
C ILE A 392 -31.77 28.84 -3.39
N VAL A 393 -32.82 28.54 -2.64
CA VAL A 393 -33.98 29.42 -2.41
C VAL A 393 -33.94 29.93 -0.98
N THR A 394 -33.72 31.24 -0.83
CA THR A 394 -33.63 31.91 0.48
C THR A 394 -34.09 33.36 0.36
N ASP A 395 -34.64 33.91 1.44
CA ASP A 395 -35.12 35.29 1.51
C ASP A 395 -34.00 36.32 1.71
N SER A 396 -32.76 35.86 1.90
CA SER A 396 -31.62 36.69 2.29
C SER A 396 -30.35 36.41 1.49
N ASP A 397 -29.81 37.46 0.87
CA ASP A 397 -28.55 37.41 0.12
C ASP A 397 -27.38 36.95 1.02
N SER A 398 -27.40 37.29 2.32
CA SER A 398 -26.36 36.85 3.27
C SER A 398 -26.45 35.36 3.57
N LYS A 399 -27.67 34.82 3.69
CA LYS A 399 -27.88 33.39 3.89
C LYS A 399 -27.49 32.59 2.63
N PHE A 400 -27.77 33.13 1.45
CA PHE A 400 -27.32 32.52 0.18
C PHE A 400 -25.80 32.32 0.15
N LEU A 401 -25.03 33.36 0.45
CA LEU A 401 -23.57 33.29 0.49
C LEU A 401 -23.08 32.31 1.55
N LEU A 402 -23.74 32.27 2.71
CA LEU A 402 -23.43 31.31 3.77
C LEU A 402 -23.62 29.87 3.30
N TYR A 403 -24.79 29.53 2.74
CA TYR A 403 -25.06 28.19 2.19
C TYR A 403 -24.07 27.83 1.07
N GLN A 404 -23.80 28.75 0.14
CA GLN A 404 -22.85 28.54 -0.94
C GLN A 404 -21.44 28.21 -0.41
N SER A 405 -20.95 28.94 0.59
CA SER A 405 -19.66 28.66 1.22
C SER A 405 -19.63 27.27 1.86
N LYS A 406 -20.72 26.86 2.51
CA LYS A 406 -20.83 25.55 3.16
C LYS A 406 -20.92 24.39 2.18
N PHE A 407 -21.59 24.57 1.04
CA PHE A 407 -21.55 23.57 -0.04
C PHE A 407 -20.16 23.44 -0.66
N SER A 408 -19.40 24.54 -0.78
CA SER A 408 -18.03 24.49 -1.31
C SER A 408 -17.02 23.80 -0.38
N GLU A 409 -17.32 23.68 0.91
CA GLU A 409 -16.52 22.89 1.86
C GLU A 409 -16.75 21.37 1.70
N PHE A 410 -17.77 20.95 0.93
CA PHE A 410 -18.22 19.57 0.82
C PHE A 410 -17.60 18.87 -0.41
N ASN A 411 -16.45 18.22 -0.24
CA ASN A 411 -15.69 17.61 -1.35
C ASN A 411 -16.20 16.24 -1.82
N VAL A 412 -17.26 15.71 -1.21
CA VAL A 412 -17.81 14.37 -1.52
C VAL A 412 -18.46 14.32 -2.91
N PHE A 413 -18.94 15.46 -3.41
CA PHE A 413 -19.61 15.59 -4.71
C PHE A 413 -19.08 16.81 -5.45
N ASP A 414 -19.15 16.80 -6.78
CA ASP A 414 -18.96 18.03 -7.55
C ASP A 414 -20.27 18.82 -7.53
N ILE A 415 -20.30 19.83 -6.67
CA ILE A 415 -21.46 20.69 -6.47
C ILE A 415 -21.29 21.96 -7.30
N VAL A 416 -22.20 22.17 -8.26
CA VAL A 416 -22.30 23.43 -9.00
C VAL A 416 -23.52 24.19 -8.49
N VAL A 417 -23.29 25.17 -7.63
CA VAL A 417 -24.34 26.10 -7.19
C VAL A 417 -24.61 27.11 -8.29
N GLU A 418 -25.85 27.20 -8.75
CA GLU A 418 -26.26 28.20 -9.73
C GLU A 418 -26.10 29.61 -9.15
N ASN A 419 -25.40 30.48 -9.87
CA ASN A 419 -25.12 31.85 -9.42
C ASN A 419 -26.31 32.78 -9.69
N LYS A 420 -27.49 32.42 -9.17
CA LYS A 420 -28.75 33.15 -9.28
C LYS A 420 -29.46 33.15 -7.94
N PHE A 421 -29.94 34.31 -7.51
CA PHE A 421 -30.70 34.45 -6.28
C PHE A 421 -32.17 34.10 -6.53
N TYR A 422 -32.65 33.07 -5.84
CA TYR A 422 -34.07 32.70 -5.81
C TYR A 422 -34.63 33.05 -4.44
N ARG A 423 -35.62 33.96 -4.39
CA ARG A 423 -36.27 34.40 -3.14
C ARG A 423 -37.58 33.68 -2.85
N SER A 424 -38.08 32.99 -3.87
CA SER A 424 -39.26 32.17 -3.78
C SER A 424 -39.06 30.92 -4.61
N ILE A 425 -39.65 29.84 -4.15
CA ILE A 425 -39.57 28.56 -4.83
C ILE A 425 -40.19 28.62 -6.23
N TYR A 426 -41.11 29.57 -6.47
CA TYR A 426 -41.77 29.81 -7.76
C TYR A 426 -40.90 30.57 -8.78
N GLU A 427 -39.77 31.15 -8.35
CA GLU A 427 -38.81 31.83 -9.25
C GLU A 427 -37.88 30.85 -9.95
N VAL A 428 -37.86 29.60 -9.50
CA VAL A 428 -37.10 28.51 -10.12
C VAL A 428 -37.84 28.06 -11.38
N GLU A 429 -37.34 28.47 -12.56
CA GLU A 429 -37.89 28.06 -13.84
C GLU A 429 -37.72 26.54 -14.04
N GLY A 430 -38.80 25.87 -14.44
CA GLY A 430 -38.77 24.46 -14.82
C GLY A 430 -38.54 23.51 -13.65
N TYR A 431 -39.54 23.35 -12.78
CA TYR A 431 -39.75 22.14 -11.94
C TYR A 431 -39.86 20.84 -12.75
N ASP A 432 -39.64 20.91 -14.06
CA ASP A 432 -39.97 19.87 -15.01
C ASP A 432 -39.07 18.67 -14.75
N GLN A 433 -39.72 17.53 -14.54
CA GLN A 433 -39.22 16.29 -13.95
C GLN A 433 -38.19 15.55 -14.83
N SER A 434 -37.55 16.25 -15.76
CA SER A 434 -36.71 15.70 -16.83
C SER A 434 -35.21 15.84 -16.59
N ILE A 435 -34.76 16.68 -15.65
CA ILE A 435 -33.33 16.86 -15.33
C ILE A 435 -33.00 16.10 -14.04
N ARG A 436 -32.37 14.93 -14.17
CA ARG A 436 -32.17 13.95 -13.09
C ARG A 436 -31.17 14.38 -12.00
N ASP A 437 -30.37 15.41 -12.25
CA ASP A 437 -29.22 15.80 -11.40
C ASP A 437 -29.31 17.24 -10.85
N GLU A 438 -30.50 17.85 -10.90
CA GLU A 438 -30.79 19.17 -10.33
C GLU A 438 -31.57 19.06 -9.01
N TYR A 439 -31.10 19.76 -7.96
CA TYR A 439 -31.74 19.79 -6.64
C TYR A 439 -31.95 21.24 -6.18
N ILE A 440 -33.09 21.48 -5.53
CA ILE A 440 -33.47 22.79 -4.99
C ILE A 440 -33.35 22.73 -3.48
N PHE A 441 -32.39 23.47 -2.92
CA PHE A 441 -32.24 23.63 -1.48
C PHE A 441 -33.01 24.88 -1.05
N CYS A 442 -34.12 24.68 -0.34
CA CYS A 442 -35.07 25.75 0.00
C CYS A 442 -35.18 25.92 1.50
N GLU A 443 -35.20 27.16 1.99
CA GLU A 443 -35.46 27.40 3.41
C GLU A 443 -36.81 26.82 3.83
N GLU A 444 -36.84 26.09 4.95
CA GLU A 444 -38.06 25.44 5.44
C GLU A 444 -39.26 26.38 5.49
N ALA A 445 -39.04 27.63 5.92
CA ALA A 445 -40.08 28.66 6.00
C ALA A 445 -40.65 29.10 4.64
N LEU A 446 -39.93 28.82 3.54
CA LEU A 446 -40.29 29.20 2.18
C LEU A 446 -40.87 28.02 1.37
N ILE A 447 -40.91 26.81 1.94
CA ILE A 447 -41.50 25.64 1.29
C ILE A 447 -43.02 25.67 1.49
N PRO A 448 -43.81 25.74 0.40
CA PRO A 448 -45.26 25.60 0.50
C PRO A 448 -45.63 24.17 0.92
N SER A 449 -46.68 24.00 1.72
CA SER A 449 -47.15 22.69 2.20
C SER A 449 -47.45 21.66 1.09
N VAL A 450 -47.71 22.13 -0.13
CA VAL A 450 -47.98 21.28 -1.31
C VAL A 450 -46.68 20.62 -1.84
N LEU A 451 -45.52 21.11 -1.44
CA LEU A 451 -44.20 20.72 -1.94
C LEU A 451 -43.28 20.14 -0.84
N GLU A 452 -43.77 19.96 0.39
CA GLU A 452 -43.00 19.44 1.52
C GLU A 452 -42.34 18.07 1.23
N ASP A 453 -43.02 17.20 0.49
CA ASP A 453 -42.56 15.85 0.16
C ASP A 453 -41.92 15.73 -1.23
N HIS A 454 -41.56 16.84 -1.89
CA HIS A 454 -41.03 16.78 -3.24
C HIS A 454 -39.57 16.24 -3.26
N PRO A 455 -39.26 15.19 -4.05
CA PRO A 455 -37.98 14.46 -3.95
C PRO A 455 -36.74 15.29 -4.32
N HIS A 456 -36.90 16.30 -5.17
CA HIS A 456 -35.82 17.22 -5.57
C HIS A 456 -35.77 18.52 -4.74
N ILE A 457 -36.67 18.70 -3.77
CA ILE A 457 -36.68 19.88 -2.89
C ILE A 457 -36.17 19.45 -1.52
N ILE A 458 -35.06 20.06 -1.11
CA ILE A 458 -34.37 19.70 0.12
C ILE A 458 -34.53 20.87 1.09
N PRO A 459 -35.23 20.67 2.23
CA PRO A 459 -35.35 21.68 3.26
C PRO A 459 -33.99 21.99 3.89
N ILE A 460 -33.70 23.28 4.03
CA ILE A 460 -32.54 23.79 4.75
C ILE A 460 -32.94 24.87 5.76
N SER A 461 -32.09 25.07 6.77
CA SER A 461 -32.15 26.22 7.65
C SER A 461 -30.74 26.59 8.11
N VAL A 462 -30.57 27.81 8.62
CA VAL A 462 -29.28 28.27 9.16
C VAL A 462 -28.88 27.44 10.39
N ASP A 463 -29.86 27.02 11.19
CA ASP A 463 -29.62 26.21 12.38
C ASP A 463 -29.04 24.84 12.01
N MET A 464 -29.46 24.27 10.87
CA MET A 464 -28.89 23.02 10.36
C MET A 464 -27.40 23.12 10.03
N LEU A 465 -26.88 24.32 9.71
CA LEU A 465 -25.46 24.54 9.42
C LEU A 465 -24.57 24.48 10.67
N LEU A 466 -25.18 24.65 11.85
CA LEU A 466 -24.48 24.69 13.14
C LEU A 466 -24.39 23.31 13.80
N ASP A 467 -25.14 22.33 13.31
CA ASP A 467 -25.17 20.96 13.81
C ASP A 467 -24.79 19.97 12.69
N HIS A 468 -24.37 18.75 13.04
CA HIS A 468 -23.97 17.72 12.07
C HIS A 468 -25.10 17.30 11.10
N SER A 469 -26.31 17.82 11.29
CA SER A 469 -27.47 17.67 10.41
C SER A 469 -27.25 18.13 8.97
N PHE A 470 -26.40 19.13 8.71
CA PHE A 470 -26.16 19.59 7.34
C PHE A 470 -25.57 18.48 6.44
N LEU A 471 -24.71 17.61 6.99
CA LEU A 471 -24.15 16.48 6.27
C LEU A 471 -25.25 15.51 5.78
N LEU A 472 -26.23 15.23 6.64
CA LEU A 472 -27.37 14.36 6.30
C LEU A 472 -28.23 14.99 5.19
N VAL A 473 -28.39 16.31 5.21
CA VAL A 473 -29.14 17.05 4.21
C VAL A 473 -28.43 17.03 2.85
N CYS A 474 -27.10 17.22 2.83
CA CYS A 474 -26.28 17.12 1.62
C CYS A 474 -26.22 15.70 1.02
N MET A 475 -26.56 14.66 1.79
CA MET A 475 -26.61 13.28 1.31
C MET A 475 -27.95 12.86 0.69
N LYS A 476 -29.03 13.63 0.88
CA LYS A 476 -30.33 13.33 0.28
C LYS A 476 -30.31 13.23 -1.25
N PRO A 477 -29.58 14.09 -2.01
CA PRO A 477 -29.40 13.93 -3.44
C PRO A 477 -28.84 12.56 -3.83
N TYR A 478 -27.85 12.08 -3.07
CA TYR A 478 -27.22 10.79 -3.31
C TYR A 478 -28.15 9.63 -2.99
N GLN A 479 -28.89 9.69 -1.88
CA GLN A 479 -29.90 8.68 -1.53
C GLN A 479 -30.95 8.56 -2.63
N HIS A 480 -31.48 9.69 -3.10
CA HIS A 480 -32.46 9.71 -4.18
C HIS A 480 -31.87 9.16 -5.50
N PHE A 481 -30.67 9.60 -5.88
CA PHE A 481 -29.96 9.08 -7.06
C PHE A 481 -29.80 7.55 -6.99
N MET A 482 -29.39 7.02 -5.84
CA MET A 482 -29.21 5.59 -5.63
C MET A 482 -30.52 4.80 -5.70
N GLU A 483 -31.63 5.35 -5.19
CA GLU A 483 -32.96 4.73 -5.28
C GLU A 483 -33.46 4.67 -6.73
N VAL A 484 -33.30 5.75 -7.48
CA VAL A 484 -33.74 5.85 -8.87
C VAL A 484 -32.90 4.94 -9.78
N HIS A 485 -31.60 4.79 -9.53
CA HIS A 485 -30.71 4.01 -10.39
C HIS A 485 -30.56 2.52 -9.98
N ASN A 486 -30.74 2.15 -8.71
CA ASN A 486 -30.67 0.75 -8.27
C ASN A 486 -31.93 -0.09 -8.56
N THR A 487 -33.03 0.50 -9.06
CA THR A 487 -34.17 -0.29 -9.55
C THR A 487 -33.84 -1.15 -10.78
N SER A 488 -32.67 -0.94 -11.40
CA SER A 488 -32.13 -1.82 -12.45
C SER A 488 -31.25 -2.97 -11.93
N TYR A 489 -30.73 -2.89 -10.69
CA TYR A 489 -29.89 -3.95 -10.09
C TYR A 489 -30.66 -4.95 -9.22
N ILE A 490 -31.80 -4.54 -8.64
CA ILE A 490 -32.58 -5.42 -7.73
C ILE A 490 -33.42 -6.47 -8.48
N ASN A 491 -33.68 -6.29 -9.79
CA ASN A 491 -34.37 -7.31 -10.60
C ASN A 491 -33.45 -8.42 -11.14
N GLY A 492 -32.14 -8.39 -10.83
CA GLY A 492 -31.17 -9.43 -11.17
C GLY A 492 -30.83 -10.41 -10.04
N ILE A 493 -31.41 -10.22 -8.85
CA ILE A 493 -31.22 -11.10 -7.68
C ILE A 493 -32.61 -11.48 -7.13
N LYS A 494 -33.30 -12.35 -7.87
CA LYS A 494 -34.27 -13.29 -7.33
C LYS A 494 -34.05 -14.66 -7.94
#